data_AF-A0AAU2VK94-F1
#
_entry.id   AF-A0AAU2VK94-F1
#
_cell.length_a   1.000
_cell.length_b   1.000
_cell.length_c   1.000
_cell.angle_alpha   90.00
_cell.angle_beta   90.00
_cell.angle_gamma   90.00
#
_symmetry.space_group_name_H-M   'P 1'
#
loop_
_entity.id
_entity.type
_entity.pdbx_description
1 polymer ?
#
loop_
_entity_poly.entity_id
_entity_poly.type
_entity_poly.pdbx_seq_one_letter_code
_entity_poly.pdbx_strand_id
1 'polypeptide(L)'
;MLPVAQLYLRDIPLLRPPGQADLVQFLWCPYDHDPHHKPSTALFWRSAAAVVDILATPPEPYEVNADGYLPEPCVLAPEAITEYPNSLDLSQQMLRMMEDWRRWQAAGTDVDSSYADCPRDFYDVHLADAPGWKVGGWPPWGRTDPYPRHCAVCDVRMVPLLTIASSAWGGGEGHSWAPCEEQAVAYAAKTAGRCCGQSPSQPTRSKSAAPTTCRSTFARPPPSIRTPT
;
A
#
# COMPACT_ATOMS: atom_id res chain seq x y z
N MET A 1 -17.53 17.29 -2.81
CA MET A 1 -16.30 16.52 -2.60
C MET A 1 -16.44 15.77 -1.28
N LEU A 2 -16.21 14.46 -1.26
CA LEU A 2 -16.26 13.61 -0.08
C LEU A 2 -14.90 13.57 0.62
N PRO A 3 -14.84 13.63 1.96
CA PRO A 3 -13.61 13.37 2.70
C PRO A 3 -13.29 11.87 2.66
N VAL A 4 -12.06 11.54 2.27
CA VAL A 4 -11.60 10.14 2.11
C VAL A 4 -10.64 9.74 3.19
N ALA A 5 -9.66 10.60 3.47
CA ALA A 5 -8.67 10.36 4.51
C ALA A 5 -8.25 11.68 5.14
N GLN A 6 -8.02 11.64 6.44
CA GLN A 6 -7.39 12.70 7.20
C GLN A 6 -6.25 12.10 8.01
N LEU A 7 -5.03 12.53 7.72
CA LEU A 7 -3.83 11.93 8.29
C LEU A 7 -3.04 12.99 9.06
N TYR A 8 -2.72 12.69 10.32
CA TYR A 8 -1.86 13.52 11.13
C TYR A 8 -0.41 13.11 10.95
N LEU A 9 0.49 14.08 10.77
CA LEU A 9 1.88 13.79 10.45
C LEU A 9 2.65 13.16 11.61
N ARG A 10 2.21 13.41 12.86
CA ARG A 10 2.74 12.73 14.05
C ARG A 10 2.57 11.21 13.98
N ASP A 11 1.57 10.71 13.26
CA ASP A 11 1.26 9.29 13.13
C ASP A 11 1.93 8.69 11.87
N ILE A 12 2.57 9.52 11.03
CA ILE A 12 3.20 9.12 9.76
C ILE A 12 4.58 9.76 9.62
N PRO A 13 5.61 9.21 10.29
CA PRO A 13 6.92 9.85 10.43
C PRO A 13 7.70 9.98 9.11
N LEU A 14 7.34 9.24 8.08
CA LEU A 14 7.99 9.29 6.76
C LEU A 14 7.40 10.36 5.83
N LEU A 15 6.20 10.88 6.13
CA LEU A 15 5.57 11.91 5.32
C LEU A 15 6.25 13.26 5.57
N ARG A 16 6.45 14.06 4.51
CA ARG A 16 7.07 15.38 4.58
C ARG A 16 6.07 16.43 4.09
N PRO A 17 5.64 17.38 4.95
CA PRO A 17 4.72 18.43 4.55
C PRO A 17 5.42 19.52 3.74
N PRO A 18 4.70 20.22 2.86
CA PRO A 18 5.09 21.56 2.47
C PRO A 18 4.92 22.52 3.66
N GLY A 19 5.98 23.22 4.04
CA GLY A 19 5.94 24.20 5.12
C GLY A 19 5.75 23.57 6.51
N GLN A 20 4.84 24.14 7.31
CA GLN A 20 4.61 23.79 8.73
C GLN A 20 3.27 23.06 8.96
N ALA A 21 2.69 22.44 7.92
CA ALA A 21 1.47 21.66 8.06
C ALA A 21 1.72 20.41 8.94
N ASP A 22 0.77 20.07 9.81
CA ASP A 22 0.79 18.88 10.67
C ASP A 22 -0.38 17.92 10.37
N LEU A 23 -1.21 18.27 9.38
CA LEU A 23 -2.37 17.53 8.91
C LEU A 23 -2.43 17.56 7.38
N VAL A 24 -2.79 16.42 6.78
CA VAL A 24 -3.18 16.34 5.37
C VAL A 24 -4.57 15.75 5.23
N GLN A 25 -5.40 16.37 4.39
CA GLN A 25 -6.75 15.93 4.04
C GLN A 25 -6.84 15.58 2.57
N PHE A 26 -7.47 14.44 2.29
CA PHE A 26 -7.76 13.95 0.94
C PHE A 26 -9.26 13.95 0.75
N LEU A 27 -9.69 14.56 -0.35
CA LEU A 27 -11.08 14.53 -0.77
C LEU A 27 -11.16 14.04 -2.21
N TRP A 28 -12.27 13.42 -2.57
CA TRP A 28 -12.56 13.10 -3.97
C TRP A 28 -14.00 13.43 -4.38
N CYS A 29 -14.22 13.52 -5.67
CA CYS A 29 -15.56 13.55 -6.24
C CYS A 29 -16.05 12.11 -6.40
N PRO A 30 -17.22 11.70 -5.88
CA PRO A 30 -17.74 10.34 -6.04
C PRO A 30 -18.26 10.03 -7.45
N TYR A 31 -17.88 10.83 -8.44
CA TYR A 31 -18.24 10.67 -9.84
C TYR A 31 -16.96 10.48 -10.66
N ASP A 32 -17.07 9.73 -11.74
CA ASP A 32 -15.99 9.58 -12.70
C ASP A 32 -15.87 10.82 -13.57
N HIS A 33 -14.62 11.20 -13.83
CA HIS A 33 -14.31 12.31 -14.71
C HIS A 33 -13.49 11.86 -15.91
N ASP A 34 -13.87 12.36 -17.08
CA ASP A 34 -13.06 12.24 -18.29
C ASP A 34 -11.70 12.92 -18.13
N PRO A 35 -10.65 12.45 -18.85
CA PRO A 35 -10.64 11.31 -19.77
C PRO A 35 -10.26 9.98 -19.10
N HIS A 36 -10.07 9.98 -17.78
CA HIS A 36 -9.48 8.85 -17.06
C HIS A 36 -10.51 7.96 -16.37
N HIS A 37 -11.80 8.31 -16.45
CA HIS A 37 -12.92 7.59 -15.84
C HIS A 37 -12.64 7.21 -14.38
N LYS A 38 -12.22 8.20 -13.60
CA LYS A 38 -11.87 8.03 -12.18
C LYS A 38 -12.25 9.27 -11.36
N PRO A 39 -12.26 9.17 -10.02
CA PRO A 39 -12.56 10.29 -9.14
C PRO A 39 -11.57 11.44 -9.34
N SER A 40 -12.08 12.66 -9.41
CA SER A 40 -11.25 13.85 -9.25
C SER A 40 -10.83 13.96 -7.79
N THR A 41 -9.56 14.23 -7.50
CA THR A 41 -9.01 14.27 -6.15
C THR A 41 -8.52 15.67 -5.79
N ALA A 42 -8.65 16.04 -4.52
CA ALA A 42 -8.14 17.27 -3.97
C ALA A 42 -7.36 16.99 -2.67
N LEU A 43 -6.20 17.62 -2.54
CA LEU A 43 -5.28 17.48 -1.42
C LEU A 43 -5.15 18.82 -0.70
N PHE A 44 -5.31 18.81 0.63
CA PHE A 44 -5.14 20.01 1.45
C PHE A 44 -4.17 19.74 2.59
N TRP A 45 -3.09 20.52 2.62
CA TRP A 45 -2.17 20.59 3.75
C TRP A 45 -2.65 21.67 4.71
N ARG A 46 -2.78 21.34 6.00
CA ARG A 46 -3.36 22.22 7.01
C ARG A 46 -2.58 22.15 8.32
N SER A 47 -2.78 23.15 9.16
CA SER A 47 -2.55 23.02 10.59
C SER A 47 -3.82 22.48 11.25
N ALA A 48 -3.71 21.44 12.06
CA ALA A 48 -4.80 20.84 12.81
C ALA A 48 -5.48 21.85 13.72
N ALA A 49 -4.71 22.77 14.32
CA ALA A 49 -5.23 23.85 15.15
C ALA A 49 -6.09 24.87 14.37
N ALA A 50 -5.91 24.95 13.04
CA ALA A 50 -6.72 25.82 12.19
C ALA A 50 -8.04 25.17 11.73
N VAL A 51 -8.27 23.88 12.05
CA VAL A 51 -9.51 23.17 11.74
C VAL A 51 -10.48 23.35 12.90
N VAL A 52 -11.33 24.37 12.81
CA VAL A 52 -12.25 24.75 13.90
C VAL A 52 -13.72 24.42 13.59
N ASP A 53 -14.14 24.61 12.35
CA ASP A 53 -15.53 24.38 11.92
C ASP A 53 -15.74 22.93 11.47
N ILE A 54 -15.76 22.02 12.44
CA ILE A 54 -15.96 20.59 12.19
C ILE A 54 -17.46 20.28 12.11
N LEU A 55 -17.89 19.73 10.98
CA LEU A 55 -19.26 19.23 10.83
C LEU A 55 -19.43 17.97 11.68
N ALA A 56 -20.43 17.97 12.57
CA ALA A 56 -20.77 16.80 13.38
C ALA A 56 -21.27 15.63 12.52
N THR A 57 -21.96 15.94 11.42
CA THR A 57 -22.43 14.96 10.43
C THR A 57 -21.90 15.37 9.06
N PRO A 58 -21.00 14.59 8.44
CA PRO A 58 -20.58 14.82 7.07
C PRO A 58 -21.80 14.78 6.13
N PRO A 59 -21.88 15.66 5.11
CA PRO A 59 -22.95 15.62 4.14
C PRO A 59 -22.87 14.32 3.33
N GLU A 60 -23.96 13.57 3.29
CA GLU A 60 -24.07 12.37 2.47
C GLU A 60 -24.18 12.76 0.98
N PRO A 61 -23.47 12.06 0.08
CA PRO A 61 -23.63 12.28 -1.35
C PRO A 61 -25.02 11.81 -1.79
N TYR A 62 -25.63 12.54 -2.73
CA TYR A 62 -26.90 12.13 -3.32
C TYR A 62 -26.77 10.84 -4.14
N GLU A 63 -25.67 10.70 -4.88
CA GLU A 63 -25.36 9.55 -5.72
C GLU A 63 -23.84 9.33 -5.76
N VAL A 64 -23.44 8.08 -5.98
CA VAL A 64 -22.05 7.65 -6.13
C VAL A 64 -21.97 6.74 -7.35
N ASN A 65 -20.99 6.94 -8.23
CA ASN A 65 -20.86 6.12 -9.45
C ASN A 65 -20.49 4.66 -9.18
N ALA A 66 -19.83 4.40 -8.05
CA ALA A 66 -19.39 3.08 -7.64
C ALA A 66 -19.39 2.97 -6.10
N ASP A 67 -19.78 1.81 -5.58
CA ASP A 67 -19.85 1.55 -4.13
C ASP A 67 -18.52 1.82 -3.41
N GLY A 68 -17.38 1.59 -4.09
CA GLY A 68 -16.05 1.84 -3.54
C GLY A 68 -15.64 3.31 -3.41
N TYR A 69 -16.45 4.27 -3.90
CA TYR A 69 -16.15 5.70 -3.80
C TYR A 69 -16.71 6.36 -2.53
N LEU A 70 -17.56 5.67 -1.77
CA LEU A 70 -18.02 6.16 -0.47
C LEU A 70 -17.28 5.40 0.65
N PRO A 71 -16.23 5.99 1.24
CA PRO A 71 -15.52 5.33 2.32
C PRO A 71 -16.40 5.28 3.58
N GLU A 72 -16.40 4.13 4.25
CA GLU A 72 -17.00 4.03 5.58
C GLU A 72 -16.12 4.77 6.61
N PRO A 73 -16.71 5.61 7.49
CA PRO A 73 -15.97 6.28 8.54
C PRO A 73 -15.30 5.27 9.48
N CYS A 74 -13.98 5.34 9.57
CA CYS A 74 -13.18 4.48 10.44
C CYS A 74 -11.93 5.21 10.98
N VAL A 75 -11.33 4.66 12.03
CA VAL A 75 -10.02 5.07 12.53
C VAL A 75 -8.98 4.15 11.92
N LEU A 76 -7.92 4.74 11.35
CA LEU A 76 -6.81 4.00 10.79
C LEU A 76 -5.80 3.65 11.88
N ALA A 77 -5.21 2.45 11.79
CA ALA A 77 -4.09 2.00 12.61
C ALA A 77 -2.85 1.88 11.70
N PRO A 78 -2.07 2.95 11.52
CA PRO A 78 -0.92 2.92 10.61
C PRO A 78 0.17 1.97 11.14
N GLU A 79 0.69 1.13 10.25
CA GLU A 79 1.83 0.24 10.50
C GLU A 79 3.02 0.65 9.61
N ALA A 80 4.22 0.66 10.18
CA ALA A 80 5.44 0.87 9.41
C ALA A 80 5.93 -0.47 8.86
N ILE A 81 5.97 -0.59 7.53
CA ILE A 81 6.38 -1.82 6.83
C ILE A 81 7.60 -1.56 5.94
N THR A 82 8.32 -2.63 5.60
CA THR A 82 9.32 -2.58 4.53
C THR A 82 8.67 -3.03 3.24
N GLU A 83 8.84 -2.25 2.19
CA GLU A 83 8.28 -2.49 0.88
C GLU A 83 9.38 -2.39 -0.19
N TYR A 84 9.29 -3.24 -1.21
CA TYR A 84 10.22 -3.26 -2.33
C TYR A 84 9.56 -2.80 -3.64
N PRO A 85 10.32 -2.19 -4.57
CA PRO A 85 9.80 -1.77 -5.85
C PRO A 85 9.34 -2.97 -6.67
N ASN A 86 8.31 -2.77 -7.48
CA ASN A 86 7.97 -3.68 -8.56
C ASN A 86 9.20 -3.97 -9.44
N SER A 87 9.29 -5.18 -9.99
CA SER A 87 10.43 -5.59 -10.80
C SER A 87 10.71 -4.66 -12.00
N LEU A 88 9.70 -3.98 -12.53
CA LEU A 88 9.86 -3.04 -13.63
C LEU A 88 10.62 -1.75 -13.25
N ASP A 89 10.75 -1.45 -11.95
CA ASP A 89 11.59 -0.37 -11.42
C ASP A 89 13.00 -0.84 -11.02
N LEU A 90 13.30 -2.14 -11.15
CA LEU A 90 14.59 -2.70 -10.75
C LEU A 90 15.68 -2.52 -11.80
N SER A 91 16.92 -2.51 -11.33
CA SER A 91 18.08 -2.52 -12.22
C SER A 91 18.20 -3.87 -12.94
N GLN A 92 18.79 -3.86 -14.14
CA GLN A 92 19.08 -5.07 -14.91
C GLN A 92 19.95 -6.09 -14.14
N GLN A 93 20.80 -5.61 -13.23
CA GLN A 93 21.56 -6.50 -12.36
C GLN A 93 20.65 -7.23 -11.37
N MET A 94 19.71 -6.53 -10.74
CA MET A 94 18.77 -7.13 -9.79
C MET A 94 17.84 -8.12 -10.48
N LEU A 95 17.33 -7.77 -11.67
CA LEU A 95 16.51 -8.67 -12.49
C LEU A 95 17.22 -10.00 -12.77
N ARG A 96 18.49 -9.96 -13.22
CA ARG A 96 19.29 -11.18 -13.42
C ARG A 96 19.48 -12.01 -12.16
N MET A 97 19.56 -11.36 -10.99
CA MET A 97 19.64 -12.09 -9.72
C MET A 97 18.33 -12.78 -9.37
N MET A 98 17.19 -12.20 -9.74
CA MET A 98 15.86 -12.77 -9.50
C MET A 98 15.53 -13.90 -10.47
N GLU A 99 16.05 -13.86 -11.70
CA GLU A 99 15.89 -14.93 -12.70
C GLU A 99 16.60 -16.23 -12.30
N ASP A 100 17.59 -16.19 -11.40
CA ASP A 100 18.29 -17.38 -10.93
C ASP A 100 17.47 -18.12 -9.86
N TRP A 101 16.61 -19.04 -10.32
CA TRP A 101 15.74 -19.87 -9.49
C TRP A 101 16.46 -20.52 -8.30
N ARG A 102 17.72 -20.94 -8.47
CA ARG A 102 18.49 -21.63 -7.43
C ARG A 102 18.71 -20.75 -6.20
N ARG A 103 18.72 -19.42 -6.38
CA ARG A 103 18.85 -18.47 -5.26
C ARG A 103 17.61 -18.45 -4.39
N TRP A 104 16.43 -18.54 -4.98
CA TRP A 104 15.17 -18.66 -4.24
C TRP A 104 15.13 -19.96 -3.43
N GLN A 105 15.48 -21.08 -4.06
CA GLN A 105 15.58 -22.37 -3.37
C GLN A 105 16.58 -22.34 -2.21
N ALA A 106 17.78 -21.75 -2.43
CA ALA A 106 18.81 -21.65 -1.41
C ALA A 106 18.43 -20.70 -0.26
N ALA A 107 17.59 -19.69 -0.52
CA ALA A 107 17.10 -18.77 0.50
C ALA A 107 16.08 -19.41 1.46
N GLY A 108 15.64 -20.65 1.20
CA GLY A 108 14.65 -21.35 2.03
C GLY A 108 13.26 -20.70 1.96
N THR A 109 12.96 -19.99 0.87
CA THR A 109 11.63 -19.46 0.62
C THR A 109 10.66 -20.60 0.31
N ASP A 110 9.41 -20.48 0.75
CA ASP A 110 8.27 -21.37 0.43
C ASP A 110 7.84 -21.20 -1.05
N VAL A 111 8.82 -21.27 -1.94
CA VAL A 111 8.70 -21.01 -3.37
C VAL A 111 8.35 -22.33 -4.05
N ASP A 112 7.15 -22.42 -4.62
CA ASP A 112 6.73 -23.61 -5.35
C ASP A 112 7.39 -23.66 -6.74
N SER A 113 7.67 -24.87 -7.19
CA SER A 113 8.11 -25.22 -8.54
C SER A 113 7.32 -24.58 -9.69
N SER A 114 6.07 -24.15 -9.47
CA SER A 114 5.29 -23.38 -10.45
C SER A 114 5.97 -22.08 -10.91
N TYR A 115 6.84 -21.48 -10.09
CA TYR A 115 7.61 -20.29 -10.45
C TYR A 115 8.98 -20.59 -11.06
N ALA A 116 9.36 -21.86 -11.26
CA ALA A 116 10.69 -22.20 -11.79
C ALA A 116 10.94 -21.64 -13.20
N ASP A 117 9.90 -21.60 -14.04
CA ASP A 117 9.97 -21.06 -15.41
C ASP A 117 9.87 -19.52 -15.44
N CYS A 118 9.26 -18.91 -14.43
CA CYS A 118 9.20 -17.46 -14.27
C CYS A 118 9.48 -17.02 -12.82
N PRO A 119 10.75 -17.08 -12.36
CA PRO A 119 11.10 -16.74 -10.97
C PRO A 119 10.82 -15.29 -10.59
N ARG A 120 10.75 -14.41 -11.59
CA ARG A 120 10.39 -12.99 -11.43
C ARG A 120 8.97 -12.82 -10.89
N ASP A 121 8.02 -13.62 -11.37
CA ASP A 121 6.61 -13.50 -10.96
C ASP A 121 6.46 -13.78 -9.47
N PHE A 122 7.28 -14.67 -8.91
CA PHE A 122 7.27 -14.91 -7.47
C PHE A 122 7.59 -13.63 -6.68
N TYR A 123 8.58 -12.86 -7.11
CA TYR A 123 8.91 -11.60 -6.45
C TYR A 123 7.78 -10.58 -6.60
N ASP A 124 7.27 -10.38 -7.80
CA ASP A 124 6.22 -9.37 -8.04
C ASP A 124 4.94 -9.70 -7.27
N VAL A 125 4.61 -10.98 -7.14
CA VAL A 125 3.41 -11.44 -6.42
C VAL A 125 3.62 -11.42 -4.91
N HIS A 126 4.78 -11.86 -4.39
CA HIS A 126 4.94 -12.16 -2.96
C HIS A 126 5.83 -11.19 -2.19
N LEU A 127 6.58 -10.30 -2.86
CA LEU A 127 7.58 -9.45 -2.21
C LEU A 127 7.52 -7.98 -2.63
N ALA A 128 7.23 -7.73 -3.90
CA ALA A 128 7.12 -6.39 -4.42
C ALA A 128 5.82 -5.72 -3.98
N ASP A 129 5.84 -4.39 -3.98
CA ASP A 129 4.70 -3.49 -3.82
C ASP A 129 3.60 -3.98 -2.88
N ALA A 130 3.69 -3.55 -1.62
CA ALA A 130 2.74 -3.96 -0.60
C ALA A 130 1.30 -3.60 -1.02
N PRO A 131 0.35 -4.54 -0.85
CA PRO A 131 -1.05 -4.31 -1.19
C PRO A 131 -1.65 -3.31 -0.22
N GLY A 132 -2.85 -2.84 -0.55
CA GLY A 132 -3.63 -2.03 0.38
C GLY A 132 -3.40 -0.52 0.28
N TRP A 133 -3.88 0.16 1.32
CA TRP A 133 -3.73 1.59 1.47
C TRP A 133 -2.37 1.87 2.11
N LYS A 134 -1.58 2.76 1.49
CA LYS A 134 -0.23 3.08 1.97
C LYS A 134 0.12 4.53 1.71
N VAL A 135 0.93 5.09 2.60
CA VAL A 135 1.49 6.44 2.47
C VAL A 135 2.96 6.33 2.11
N GLY A 136 3.36 6.98 1.02
CA GLY A 136 4.67 6.74 0.42
C GLY A 136 4.73 5.40 -0.30
N GLY A 137 5.89 4.74 -0.19
CA GLY A 137 6.11 3.42 -0.76
C GLY A 137 6.36 3.44 -2.27
N TRP A 138 6.11 2.30 -2.90
CA TRP A 138 6.33 2.11 -4.34
C TRP A 138 5.00 2.10 -5.11
N PRO A 139 4.96 2.69 -6.32
CA PRO A 139 3.76 2.65 -7.14
C PRO A 139 3.46 1.21 -7.56
N PRO A 140 2.20 0.75 -7.46
CA PRO A 140 1.84 -0.53 -8.04
C PRO A 140 1.85 -0.37 -9.57
N TRP A 141 2.66 -1.14 -10.27
CA TRP A 141 2.56 -1.24 -11.71
C TRP A 141 1.56 -2.35 -12.05
N GLY A 142 0.46 -1.95 -12.67
CA GLY A 142 -0.58 -2.89 -13.12
C GLY A 142 -0.25 -3.45 -14.51
N ARG A 143 -1.27 -3.52 -15.36
CA ARG A 143 -1.19 -4.02 -16.75
C ARG A 143 -0.49 -3.07 -17.74
N THR A 144 0.05 -1.97 -17.26
CA THR A 144 0.69 -0.93 -18.07
C THR A 144 2.13 -0.77 -17.64
N ASP A 145 3.01 -0.51 -18.61
CA ASP A 145 4.41 -0.20 -18.35
C ASP A 145 4.55 0.96 -17.33
N PRO A 146 5.65 1.00 -16.56
CA PRO A 146 5.92 2.08 -15.64
C PRO A 146 5.92 3.41 -16.38
N TYR A 147 5.20 4.38 -15.83
CA TYR A 147 5.23 5.74 -16.35
C TYR A 147 5.71 6.69 -15.25
N PRO A 148 7.03 6.97 -15.19
CA PRO A 148 7.58 7.91 -14.23
C PRO A 148 6.93 9.28 -14.38
N ARG A 149 6.38 9.79 -13.27
CA ARG A 149 5.81 11.14 -13.22
C ARG A 149 6.88 12.10 -12.74
N HIS A 150 7.03 13.22 -13.44
CA HIS A 150 7.93 14.31 -13.04
C HIS A 150 7.10 15.53 -12.67
N CYS A 151 7.61 16.31 -11.72
CA CYS A 151 6.98 17.57 -11.34
C CYS A 151 7.03 18.55 -12.52
N ALA A 152 5.88 19.11 -12.91
CA ALA A 152 5.82 20.05 -14.04
C ALA A 152 6.59 21.37 -13.81
N VAL A 153 6.99 21.67 -12.56
CA VAL A 153 7.70 22.91 -12.21
C VAL A 153 9.22 22.70 -12.08
N CYS A 154 9.65 21.64 -11.40
CA CYS A 154 11.07 21.41 -11.09
C CYS A 154 11.67 20.14 -11.72
N ASP A 155 10.87 19.39 -12.50
CA ASP A 155 11.28 18.17 -13.20
C ASP A 155 11.82 17.02 -12.30
N VAL A 156 11.64 17.12 -10.98
CA VAL A 156 12.00 16.04 -10.07
C VAL A 156 11.01 14.89 -10.19
N ARG A 157 11.50 13.64 -10.24
CA ARG A 157 10.67 12.43 -10.21
C ARG A 157 9.78 12.45 -8.97
N MET A 158 8.48 12.37 -9.19
CA MET A 158 7.48 12.30 -8.15
C MET A 158 7.46 10.90 -7.55
N VAL A 159 7.31 10.85 -6.22
CA VAL A 159 7.05 9.62 -5.47
C VAL A 159 5.59 9.58 -5.05
N PRO A 160 4.97 8.39 -4.91
CA PRO A 160 3.60 8.28 -4.42
C PRO A 160 3.47 8.93 -3.05
N LEU A 161 2.41 9.72 -2.86
CA LEU A 161 2.08 10.26 -1.55
C LEU A 161 1.12 9.33 -0.82
N LEU A 162 0.04 8.92 -1.48
CA LEU A 162 -0.96 8.00 -0.95
C LEU A 162 -1.40 7.06 -2.09
N THR A 163 -1.45 5.77 -1.80
CA THR A 163 -2.11 4.76 -2.62
C THR A 163 -3.37 4.31 -1.89
N ILE A 164 -4.49 4.33 -2.62
CA ILE A 164 -5.79 3.86 -2.16
C ILE A 164 -6.14 2.63 -3.01
N ALA A 165 -6.11 1.45 -2.41
CA ALA A 165 -6.45 0.21 -3.08
C ALA A 165 -7.91 -0.19 -2.78
N SER A 166 -8.51 -0.96 -3.69
CA SER A 166 -9.88 -1.48 -3.51
C SER A 166 -10.00 -2.56 -2.42
N SER A 167 -8.87 -3.13 -1.96
CA SER A 167 -8.82 -4.09 -0.86
C SER A 167 -7.65 -3.75 0.07
N ALA A 168 -7.77 -4.10 1.35
CA ALA A 168 -6.76 -3.80 2.36
C ALA A 168 -5.52 -4.70 2.24
N TRP A 169 -5.71 -5.97 1.84
CA TRP A 169 -4.64 -6.96 1.59
C TRP A 169 -5.16 -8.10 0.69
N GLY A 170 -4.34 -9.09 0.34
CA GLY A 170 -4.82 -10.38 -0.21
C GLY A 170 -5.69 -10.35 -1.49
N GLY A 171 -5.66 -9.26 -2.27
CA GLY A 171 -6.42 -9.08 -3.51
C GLY A 171 -5.94 -9.91 -4.70
N GLY A 172 -4.86 -10.69 -4.54
CA GLY A 172 -4.30 -11.60 -5.54
C GLY A 172 -3.74 -12.89 -4.90
N GLU A 173 -2.89 -13.60 -5.64
CA GLU A 173 -2.14 -14.78 -5.18
C GLU A 173 -1.06 -14.44 -4.14
N GLY A 174 -0.71 -13.15 -4.05
CA GLY A 174 0.30 -12.60 -3.17
C GLY A 174 -0.17 -12.41 -1.72
N HIS A 175 0.68 -12.83 -0.78
CA HIS A 175 0.49 -12.67 0.66
C HIS A 175 1.62 -11.83 1.30
N SER A 176 2.13 -10.83 0.56
CA SER A 176 3.33 -10.06 0.95
C SER A 176 3.15 -9.26 2.25
N TRP A 177 1.93 -8.87 2.59
CA TRP A 177 1.60 -8.19 3.84
C TRP A 177 0.14 -8.40 4.25
N ALA A 178 -0.10 -8.40 5.56
CA ALA A 178 -1.40 -8.24 6.21
C ALA A 178 -1.20 -7.50 7.54
N PRO A 179 -2.22 -6.77 8.04
CA PRO A 179 -2.14 -6.11 9.34
C PRO A 179 -1.72 -7.06 10.44
N CYS A 180 -0.95 -6.57 11.41
CA CYS A 180 -0.44 -7.38 12.51
C CYS A 180 -1.53 -8.14 13.28
N GLU A 181 -2.68 -7.52 13.51
CA GLU A 181 -3.86 -8.11 14.12
C GLU A 181 -4.51 -9.23 13.27
N GLU A 182 -4.26 -9.24 11.96
CA GLU A 182 -4.88 -10.14 10.99
C GLU A 182 -3.90 -11.18 10.41
N GLN A 183 -2.62 -11.19 10.83
CA GLN A 183 -1.60 -12.12 10.33
C GLN A 183 -2.01 -13.59 10.47
N ALA A 184 -2.66 -13.97 11.59
CA ALA A 184 -3.13 -15.34 11.80
C ALA A 184 -4.23 -15.74 10.80
N VAL A 185 -5.13 -14.80 10.48
CA VAL A 185 -6.22 -14.99 9.51
C VAL A 185 -5.63 -15.06 8.10
N ALA A 186 -4.67 -14.18 7.78
CA ALA A 186 -3.98 -14.19 6.50
C ALA A 186 -3.20 -15.50 6.27
N TYR A 187 -2.50 -15.98 7.30
CA TYR A 187 -1.79 -17.27 7.24
C TYR A 187 -2.74 -18.44 7.04
N ALA A 188 -3.86 -18.48 7.78
CA ALA A 188 -4.88 -19.51 7.62
C ALA A 188 -5.49 -19.50 6.21
N ALA A 189 -5.77 -18.31 5.68
CA ALA A 189 -6.30 -18.14 4.32
C ALA A 189 -5.32 -18.61 3.24
N LYS A 190 -4.01 -18.38 3.42
CA LYS A 190 -2.95 -18.92 2.54
C LYS A 190 -2.98 -20.45 2.51
N THR A 191 -3.10 -21.10 3.68
CA THR A 191 -3.08 -22.56 3.79
C THR A 191 -4.35 -23.26 3.33
N ALA A 192 -5.50 -22.58 3.36
CA ALA A 192 -6.80 -23.23 3.18
C ALA A 192 -7.30 -23.27 1.72
N GLY A 193 -6.65 -22.59 0.76
CA GLY A 193 -7.10 -22.54 -0.64
C GLY A 193 -8.56 -22.04 -0.75
N ARG A 194 -8.76 -20.72 -0.75
CA ARG A 194 -10.06 -20.00 -0.68
C ARG A 194 -11.30 -20.82 -1.10
N CYS A 195 -12.17 -21.10 -0.12
CA CYS A 195 -13.59 -21.40 -0.32
C CYS A 195 -14.45 -20.22 0.19
N CYS A 196 -15.17 -19.59 -0.73
CA CYS A 196 -16.48 -18.91 -0.58
C CYS A 196 -16.69 -17.85 0.53
N GLY A 197 -16.75 -16.58 0.12
CA GLY A 197 -17.89 -15.72 0.50
C GLY A 197 -17.63 -14.44 1.31
N GLN A 198 -16.55 -14.36 2.09
CA GLN A 198 -16.15 -13.10 2.75
C GLN A 198 -14.64 -12.96 2.63
N SER A 199 -14.19 -11.91 1.93
CA SER A 199 -12.76 -11.62 1.87
C SER A 199 -12.36 -11.00 3.21
N PRO A 200 -11.48 -11.64 4.01
CA PRO A 200 -10.98 -11.04 5.25
C PRO A 200 -10.19 -9.75 4.98
N SER A 201 -9.90 -9.45 3.71
CA SER A 201 -9.20 -8.26 3.27
C SER A 201 -10.06 -7.10 2.79
N GLN A 202 -11.37 -7.16 3.02
CA GLN A 202 -12.19 -5.94 2.98
C GLN A 202 -11.63 -4.94 4.01
N PRO A 203 -11.69 -3.62 3.76
CA PRO A 203 -11.21 -2.63 4.72
C PRO A 203 -11.91 -2.84 6.07
N THR A 204 -11.21 -3.46 7.02
CA THR A 204 -11.79 -3.87 8.29
C THR A 204 -11.85 -2.68 9.23
N ARG A 205 -13.02 -2.50 9.83
CA ARG A 205 -13.27 -1.62 10.96
C ARG A 205 -12.30 -1.94 12.10
N SER A 206 -11.38 -1.03 12.42
CA SER A 206 -10.69 -1.09 13.71
C SER A 206 -11.64 -0.58 14.80
N LYS A 207 -12.00 -1.43 15.77
CA LYS A 207 -12.50 -0.96 17.08
C LYS A 207 -11.25 -0.71 17.90
N SER A 208 -11.05 0.55 18.34
CA SER A 208 -9.91 1.01 19.12
C SER A 208 -9.36 -0.08 20.05
N ALA A 209 -8.35 -0.80 19.57
CA ALA A 209 -7.57 -1.74 20.34
C ALA A 209 -6.24 -1.05 20.62
N ALA A 210 -5.76 -1.17 21.86
CA ALA A 210 -4.49 -0.59 22.29
C ALA A 210 -3.35 -1.00 21.32
N PRO A 211 -2.33 -0.14 21.12
CA PRO A 211 -1.24 -0.40 20.19
C PRO A 211 -0.51 -1.68 20.61
N THR A 212 -0.85 -2.78 19.96
CA THR A 212 -0.11 -4.02 20.10
C THR A 212 1.12 -3.84 19.24
N THR A 213 2.27 -3.65 19.88
CA THR A 213 3.54 -3.48 19.18
C THR A 213 3.92 -4.84 18.60
N CYS A 214 3.41 -5.15 17.42
CA CYS A 214 3.85 -6.33 16.71
C CYS A 214 5.22 -6.00 16.14
N ARG A 215 6.27 -6.61 16.69
CA ARG A 215 7.55 -6.67 16.01
C ARG A 215 7.33 -7.54 14.78
N SER A 216 7.28 -6.93 13.61
CA SER A 216 7.34 -7.62 12.33
C SER A 216 8.66 -8.38 12.24
N THR A 217 8.68 -9.62 12.73
CA THR A 217 9.76 -10.59 12.48
C THR A 217 9.63 -11.12 11.06
N PHE A 218 9.80 -10.26 10.07
CA PHE A 218 10.07 -10.65 8.69
C PHE A 218 11.16 -9.73 8.11
N ALA A 219 12.37 -9.96 8.61
CA ALA A 219 13.63 -9.80 7.88
C ALA A 219 14.74 -10.30 8.82
N ARG A 220 15.19 -11.55 8.64
CA ARG A 220 16.57 -11.85 9.03
C ARG A 220 17.45 -10.92 8.18
N PRO A 221 18.33 -10.09 8.77
CA PRO A 221 19.25 -9.31 7.97
C PRO A 221 20.11 -10.27 7.13
N PRO A 222 20.39 -9.95 5.85
CA PRO A 222 21.33 -10.75 5.07
C PRO A 222 22.68 -10.78 5.79
N PRO A 223 23.39 -11.93 5.82
CA PRO A 223 24.68 -12.03 6.49
C PRO A 223 25.69 -11.09 5.83
N SER A 224 26.37 -10.28 6.65
CA SER A 224 27.48 -9.42 6.23
C SER A 224 28.60 -10.29 5.65
N ILE A 225 28.86 -10.18 4.35
CA ILE A 225 30.00 -10.84 3.70
C ILE A 225 31.24 -9.96 3.91
N ARG A 226 32.25 -10.50 4.60
CA ARG A 226 33.60 -9.92 4.65
C ARG A 226 34.20 -9.95 3.23
N THR A 227 34.66 -8.80 2.75
CA THR A 227 35.60 -8.73 1.64
C THR A 227 36.94 -9.32 2.08
N PRO A 228 37.58 -10.19 1.27
CA PRO A 228 38.99 -10.52 1.47
C PRO A 228 39.86 -9.31 1.09
N THR A 229 40.91 -9.12 1.88
CA THR A 229 41.94 -8.07 1.79
C THR A 229 42.68 -8.04 0.46
#